data_AF-A0AAV7DEA8-F1
#
_entry.id   AF-A0AAV7DEA8-F1
#
_cell.length_a   1.000
_cell.length_b   1.000
_cell.length_c   1.000
_cell.angle_alpha   90.00
_cell.angle_beta   90.00
_cell.angle_gamma   90.00
#
_symmetry.space_group_name_H-M   'P 1'
#
loop_
_entity.id
_entity.type
_entity.pdbx_description
1 polymer ?
#
loop_
_entity_poly.entity_id
_entity_poly.type
_entity_poly.pdbx_seq_one_letter_code
_entity_poly.pdbx_strand_id
1 'polypeptide(L)'
;MRCVWWALAAGALLCLPGAPGLNNGLALSPPMGWLHWERFMCETDCEKNPSSCISEQLFMQMADMMVSNGWLKAGYKYLCIDDCWLATERDDNNRLQADPARFPGGIKKLADYVHARGLLLGIYQDVGKQTCAGYPGSLGFYELDAQTFADWGVDLLKFDGCNYESLEQLEDGKNYTLL
;
A
#
# COMPACT_ATOMS: atom_id res chain seq x y z
N MET A 1 -45.32 -52.65 4.62
CA MET A 1 -44.91 -51.23 4.51
C MET A 1 -43.60 -51.07 5.29
N ARG A 2 -42.47 -50.83 4.60
CA ARG A 2 -41.15 -50.65 5.22
C ARG A 2 -40.80 -49.16 5.18
N CYS A 3 -40.63 -48.55 6.34
CA CYS A 3 -40.10 -47.18 6.48
C CYS A 3 -38.62 -47.17 6.09
N VAL A 4 -38.26 -46.32 5.14
CA VAL A 4 -36.86 -46.01 4.81
C VAL A 4 -36.46 -44.80 5.63
N TRP A 5 -35.50 -44.99 6.54
CA TRP A 5 -34.86 -43.92 7.28
C TRP A 5 -33.71 -43.37 6.43
N TRP A 6 -33.78 -42.09 6.05
CA TRP A 6 -32.63 -41.37 5.52
C TRP A 6 -31.81 -40.85 6.70
N ALA A 7 -30.60 -41.38 6.87
CA ALA A 7 -29.61 -40.83 7.79
C ALA A 7 -29.06 -39.52 7.19
N LEU A 8 -29.29 -38.40 7.87
CA LEU A 8 -28.59 -37.14 7.59
C LEU A 8 -27.14 -37.30 8.05
N ALA A 9 -26.20 -37.37 7.11
CA ALA A 9 -24.78 -37.25 7.41
C ALA A 9 -24.51 -35.78 7.79
N ALA A 10 -24.22 -35.52 9.07
CA ALA A 10 -23.72 -34.23 9.53
C ALA A 10 -22.30 -34.04 8.97
N GLY A 11 -22.15 -33.14 8.00
CA GLY A 11 -20.85 -32.73 7.49
C GLY A 11 -20.05 -32.03 8.58
N ALA A 12 -18.96 -32.63 9.03
CA ALA A 12 -18.02 -31.97 9.91
C ALA A 12 -17.40 -30.78 9.17
N LEU A 13 -17.68 -29.56 9.66
CA LEU A 13 -17.00 -28.35 9.21
C LEU A 13 -15.53 -28.48 9.62
N LEU A 14 -14.67 -28.85 8.68
CA LEU A 14 -13.22 -28.83 8.87
C LEU A 14 -12.81 -27.36 9.05
N CYS A 15 -12.60 -26.93 10.29
CA CYS A 15 -11.87 -25.70 10.58
C CYS A 15 -10.44 -25.89 10.07
N LEU A 16 -10.18 -25.41 8.86
CA LEU A 16 -8.81 -25.24 8.40
C LEU A 16 -8.11 -24.28 9.37
N PRO A 17 -6.93 -24.63 9.91
CA PRO A 17 -6.16 -23.69 10.70
C PRO A 17 -5.88 -22.46 9.81
N GLY A 18 -6.29 -21.29 10.29
CA GLY A 18 -6.03 -20.03 9.59
C GLY A 18 -4.53 -19.88 9.36
N ALA A 19 -4.15 -19.31 8.21
CA ALA A 19 -2.75 -18.99 7.94
C ALA A 19 -2.25 -18.06 9.07
N PRO A 20 -1.09 -18.34 9.68
CA PRO A 20 -0.51 -17.43 10.66
C PRO A 20 -0.22 -16.09 9.98
N GLY A 21 -0.96 -15.06 10.39
CA GLY A 21 -0.71 -13.66 10.03
C GLY A 21 -0.06 -12.92 11.19
N LEU A 22 0.48 -11.73 10.92
CA LEU A 22 0.98 -10.88 12.00
C LEU A 22 -0.18 -10.45 12.91
N ASN A 23 0.04 -10.54 14.23
CA ASN A 23 -0.92 -10.08 15.23
C ASN A 23 -0.56 -8.67 15.74
N ASN A 24 -0.60 -7.67 14.85
CA ASN A 24 -0.35 -6.26 15.18
C ASN A 24 -1.61 -5.48 15.55
N GLY A 25 -2.77 -6.13 15.66
CA GLY A 25 -4.05 -5.50 15.99
C GLY A 25 -4.70 -4.72 14.83
N LEU A 26 -4.11 -4.76 13.62
CA LEU A 26 -4.65 -4.16 12.41
C LEU A 26 -5.34 -5.23 11.54
N ALA A 27 -6.04 -4.77 10.49
CA ALA A 27 -6.71 -5.62 9.50
C ALA A 27 -7.65 -6.72 10.08
N LEU A 28 -8.24 -6.48 11.27
CA LEU A 28 -9.24 -7.36 11.89
C LEU A 28 -10.50 -7.53 11.02
N SER A 29 -10.72 -6.60 10.11
CA SER A 29 -11.61 -6.73 8.95
C SER A 29 -10.82 -6.39 7.68
N PRO A 30 -11.24 -6.87 6.49
CA PRO A 30 -10.59 -6.51 5.24
C PRO A 30 -10.41 -4.99 5.09
N PRO A 31 -9.21 -4.50 4.73
CA PRO A 31 -8.98 -3.08 4.55
C PRO A 31 -9.81 -2.54 3.38
N MET A 32 -10.42 -1.37 3.57
CA MET A 32 -11.21 -0.68 2.56
C MET A 32 -10.58 0.66 2.24
N GLY A 33 -10.38 0.94 0.96
CA GLY A 33 -9.69 2.14 0.52
C GLY A 33 -9.69 2.32 -0.99
N TRP A 34 -8.82 3.20 -1.45
CA TRP A 34 -8.57 3.52 -2.84
C TRP A 34 -7.07 3.35 -3.12
N LEU A 35 -6.72 2.77 -4.28
CA LEU A 35 -5.35 2.55 -4.73
C LEU A 35 -5.27 2.96 -6.20
N HIS A 36 -4.28 3.76 -6.58
CA HIS A 36 -4.29 4.40 -7.90
C HIS A 36 -4.00 3.43 -9.07
N TRP A 37 -3.30 2.32 -8.83
CA TRP A 37 -2.59 1.55 -9.86
C TRP A 37 -3.43 1.18 -11.08
N GLU A 38 -4.58 0.52 -10.89
CA GLU A 38 -5.36 0.00 -12.01
C GLU A 38 -5.87 1.11 -12.94
N ARG A 39 -6.18 2.29 -12.39
CA ARG A 39 -6.77 3.39 -13.17
C ARG A 39 -5.73 4.36 -13.71
N PHE A 40 -4.72 4.68 -12.91
CA PHE A 40 -3.75 5.75 -13.19
C PHE A 40 -2.39 5.21 -13.62
N MET A 41 -2.10 3.93 -13.34
CA MET A 41 -0.87 3.24 -13.72
C MET A 41 0.37 4.06 -13.33
N CYS A 42 1.40 4.05 -14.17
CA CYS A 42 2.63 4.83 -14.02
C CYS A 42 2.62 6.09 -14.91
N GLU A 43 1.50 6.83 -14.97
CA GLU A 43 1.44 8.08 -15.72
C GLU A 43 2.22 9.18 -14.97
N THR A 44 3.42 9.53 -15.43
CA THR A 44 4.29 10.54 -14.78
C THR A 44 4.43 11.83 -15.58
N ASP A 45 3.85 11.91 -16.79
CA ASP A 45 3.90 13.13 -17.61
C ASP A 45 2.81 14.11 -17.15
N CYS A 46 3.14 14.88 -16.12
CA CYS A 46 2.23 15.89 -15.56
C CYS A 46 2.04 17.12 -16.45
N GLU A 47 2.92 17.37 -17.43
CA GLU A 47 2.72 18.46 -18.38
C GLU A 47 1.61 18.11 -19.37
N LYS A 48 1.62 16.87 -19.86
CA LYS A 48 0.63 16.37 -20.81
C LYS A 48 -0.68 15.92 -20.13
N ASN A 49 -0.58 15.30 -18.96
CA ASN A 49 -1.69 14.67 -18.25
C ASN A 49 -1.82 15.17 -16.80
N PRO A 50 -1.99 16.49 -16.56
CA PRO A 50 -1.93 17.07 -15.21
C PRO A 50 -3.01 16.56 -14.25
N SER A 51 -4.13 16.05 -14.76
CA SER A 51 -5.24 15.52 -13.94
C SER A 51 -5.17 14.02 -13.67
N SER A 52 -4.26 13.30 -14.34
CA SER A 52 -4.10 11.85 -14.16
C SER A 52 -2.67 11.42 -13.86
N CYS A 53 -1.70 12.33 -13.88
CA CYS A 53 -0.34 11.99 -13.49
C CYS A 53 -0.25 11.71 -11.98
N ILE A 54 0.64 10.79 -11.62
CA ILE A 54 0.91 10.40 -10.24
C ILE A 54 1.63 11.55 -9.54
N SER A 55 0.88 12.32 -8.75
CA SER A 55 1.32 13.56 -8.13
C SER A 55 0.65 13.80 -6.78
N GLU A 56 1.25 14.61 -5.91
CA GLU A 56 0.67 15.05 -4.63
C GLU A 56 -0.75 15.61 -4.83
N GLN A 57 -0.97 16.37 -5.90
CA GLN A 57 -2.27 16.96 -6.21
C GLN A 57 -3.35 15.91 -6.49
N LEU A 58 -3.02 14.82 -7.21
CA LEU A 58 -3.96 13.73 -7.46
C LEU A 58 -4.45 13.11 -6.14
N PHE A 59 -3.53 12.81 -5.23
CA PHE A 59 -3.87 12.21 -3.94
C PHE A 59 -4.64 13.18 -3.03
N MET A 60 -4.28 14.46 -3.00
CA MET A 60 -5.04 15.46 -2.26
C MET A 60 -6.49 15.57 -2.75
N GLN A 61 -6.71 15.59 -4.07
CA GLN A 61 -8.05 15.61 -4.65
C GLN A 61 -8.84 14.33 -4.35
N MET A 62 -8.19 13.16 -4.42
CA MET A 62 -8.83 11.89 -4.04
C MET A 62 -9.20 11.86 -2.56
N ALA A 63 -8.36 12.40 -1.67
CA ALA A 63 -8.67 12.53 -0.26
C ALA A 63 -9.91 13.39 -0.03
N ASP A 64 -9.99 14.56 -0.68
CA ASP A 64 -11.15 15.44 -0.63
C ASP A 64 -12.42 14.73 -1.12
N MET A 65 -12.35 14.05 -2.27
CA MET A 65 -13.48 13.31 -2.84
C MET A 65 -13.93 12.14 -1.97
N MET A 66 -12.99 11.40 -1.36
CA MET A 66 -13.31 10.30 -0.44
C MET A 66 -14.15 10.78 0.74
N VAL A 67 -13.86 11.98 1.25
CA VAL A 67 -14.64 12.58 2.35
C VAL A 67 -15.95 13.17 1.84
N SER A 68 -15.91 14.04 0.82
CA SER A 68 -17.08 14.80 0.36
C SER A 68 -18.17 13.90 -0.22
N ASN A 69 -17.79 12.80 -0.86
CA ASN A 69 -18.72 11.92 -1.58
C ASN A 69 -19.12 10.69 -0.76
N GLY A 70 -18.76 10.64 0.53
CA GLY A 70 -19.26 9.64 1.47
C GLY A 70 -18.50 8.31 1.48
N TRP A 71 -17.37 8.18 0.79
CA TRP A 71 -16.55 6.97 0.79
C TRP A 71 -16.01 6.66 2.19
N LEU A 72 -15.49 7.68 2.89
CA LEU A 72 -15.05 7.53 4.27
C LEU A 72 -16.19 7.06 5.18
N LYS A 73 -17.39 7.64 5.03
CA LYS A 73 -18.57 7.24 5.81
C LYS A 73 -19.00 5.80 5.51
N ALA A 74 -18.76 5.31 4.30
CA ALA A 74 -18.99 3.93 3.91
C ALA A 74 -17.87 2.96 4.34
N GLY A 75 -16.78 3.45 4.93
CA GLY A 75 -15.69 2.65 5.48
C GLY A 75 -14.39 2.66 4.66
N TYR A 76 -14.36 3.29 3.49
CA TYR A 76 -13.14 3.42 2.68
C TYR A 76 -12.22 4.48 3.30
N LYS A 77 -11.23 4.05 4.08
CA LYS A 77 -10.39 4.92 4.90
C LYS A 77 -8.93 4.99 4.45
N TYR A 78 -8.44 4.01 3.70
CA TYR A 78 -7.07 4.03 3.18
C TYR A 78 -7.01 4.71 1.81
N LEU A 79 -6.13 5.69 1.65
CA LEU A 79 -5.75 6.28 0.37
C LEU A 79 -4.33 5.85 0.06
N CYS A 80 -4.15 4.97 -0.93
CA CYS A 80 -2.89 4.28 -1.16
C CYS A 80 -2.18 4.75 -2.43
N ILE A 81 -0.90 5.10 -2.26
CA ILE A 81 0.05 5.34 -3.33
C ILE A 81 0.63 3.98 -3.77
N ASP A 82 0.57 3.68 -5.06
CA ASP A 82 1.24 2.55 -5.71
C ASP A 82 2.61 2.99 -6.31
N ASP A 83 3.20 2.20 -7.20
CA ASP A 83 4.50 2.50 -7.83
C ASP A 83 4.57 3.90 -8.50
N CYS A 84 5.77 4.31 -8.91
CA CYS A 84 6.05 5.53 -9.64
C CYS A 84 5.91 6.84 -8.86
N TRP A 85 5.85 6.83 -7.53
CA TRP A 85 5.88 8.05 -6.70
C TRP A 85 7.30 8.58 -6.43
N LEU A 86 8.29 7.71 -6.56
CA LEU A 86 9.68 7.92 -6.19
C LEU A 86 10.39 8.89 -7.14
N ALA A 87 11.40 9.60 -6.63
CA ALA A 87 12.48 10.10 -7.45
C ALA A 87 13.30 8.91 -8.00
N THR A 88 14.06 9.12 -9.08
CA THR A 88 14.85 8.04 -9.69
C THR A 88 16.04 7.60 -8.83
N GLU A 89 16.43 8.42 -7.85
CA GLU A 89 17.57 8.17 -6.96
C GLU A 89 17.20 8.42 -5.50
N ARG A 90 17.88 7.69 -4.59
CA ARG A 90 17.85 7.96 -3.15
C ARG A 90 18.63 9.24 -2.83
N ASP A 91 18.43 9.81 -1.64
CA ASP A 91 19.20 10.96 -1.18
C ASP A 91 20.64 10.58 -0.78
N ASP A 92 21.45 11.57 -0.41
CA ASP A 92 22.84 11.37 0.05
C ASP A 92 22.97 10.47 1.30
N ASN A 93 21.87 10.26 2.04
CA ASN A 93 21.79 9.36 3.20
C ASN A 93 21.13 8.01 2.86
N ASN A 94 20.94 7.72 1.57
CA ASN A 94 20.24 6.55 1.04
C ASN A 94 18.75 6.46 1.39
N ARG A 95 18.11 7.55 1.85
CA ARG A 95 16.65 7.54 2.07
C ARG A 95 15.92 7.67 0.75
N LEU A 96 14.77 7.02 0.67
CA LEU A 96 13.83 7.21 -0.44
C LEU A 96 13.37 8.67 -0.48
N GLN A 97 13.17 9.17 -1.70
CA GLN A 97 12.66 10.51 -1.95
C GLN A 97 11.42 10.40 -2.82
N ALA A 98 10.41 11.22 -2.52
CA ALA A 98 9.34 11.43 -3.49
C ALA A 98 9.89 12.27 -4.65
N ASP A 99 9.34 12.07 -5.84
CA ASP A 99 9.68 12.89 -7.00
C ASP A 99 9.42 14.38 -6.68
N PRO A 100 10.45 15.25 -6.69
CA PRO A 100 10.31 16.61 -6.20
C PRO A 100 9.44 17.50 -7.10
N ALA A 101 9.27 17.14 -8.38
CA ALA A 101 8.42 17.89 -9.29
C ALA A 101 6.94 17.51 -9.10
N ARG A 102 6.65 16.22 -8.86
CA ARG A 102 5.28 15.69 -8.74
C ARG A 102 4.77 15.70 -7.29
N PHE A 103 5.67 15.63 -6.32
CA PHE A 103 5.40 15.68 -4.88
C PHE A 103 6.23 16.76 -4.18
N PRO A 104 6.05 18.04 -4.54
CA PRO A 104 6.87 19.14 -4.02
C PRO A 104 6.73 19.33 -2.50
N GLY A 105 5.63 18.88 -1.90
CA GLY A 105 5.44 18.86 -0.45
C GLY A 105 6.09 17.70 0.30
N GLY A 106 6.55 16.67 -0.41
CA GLY A 106 6.99 15.39 0.15
C GLY A 106 5.85 14.55 0.76
N ILE A 107 6.16 13.29 1.07
CA ILE A 107 5.16 12.33 1.58
C ILE A 107 4.64 12.74 2.96
N LYS A 108 5.49 13.24 3.85
CA LYS A 108 5.05 13.64 5.20
C LYS A 108 3.91 14.67 5.15
N LYS A 109 4.03 15.69 4.31
CA LYS A 109 2.99 16.73 4.18
C LYS A 109 1.70 16.15 3.61
N LEU A 110 1.80 15.21 2.66
CA LEU A 110 0.65 14.51 2.12
C LEU A 110 -0.03 13.64 3.19
N ALA A 111 0.75 12.93 4.02
CA ALA A 111 0.23 12.16 5.15
C ALA A 111 -0.53 13.06 6.13
N ASP A 112 0.09 14.17 6.56
CA ASP A 112 -0.54 15.15 7.45
C ASP A 112 -1.88 15.67 6.85
N TYR A 113 -1.92 15.91 5.54
CA TYR A 113 -3.13 16.37 4.82
C TYR A 113 -4.23 15.30 4.77
N VAL A 114 -3.86 14.03 4.57
CA VAL A 114 -4.76 12.87 4.54
C VAL A 114 -5.31 12.58 5.94
N HIS A 115 -4.47 12.63 6.97
CA HIS A 115 -4.86 12.46 8.38
C HIS A 115 -5.81 13.55 8.85
N ALA A 116 -5.60 14.81 8.43
CA ALA A 116 -6.50 15.92 8.73
C ALA A 116 -7.94 15.72 8.19
N ARG A 117 -8.12 14.77 7.27
CA ARG A 117 -9.42 14.36 6.69
C ARG A 117 -10.01 13.11 7.35
N GLY A 118 -9.33 12.54 8.34
CA GLY A 118 -9.72 11.28 8.97
C GLY A 118 -9.47 10.05 8.10
N LEU A 119 -8.64 10.18 7.07
CA LEU A 119 -8.15 9.08 6.23
C LEU A 119 -6.79 8.60 6.72
N LEU A 120 -6.34 7.47 6.18
CA LEU A 120 -5.04 6.84 6.42
C LEU A 120 -4.27 6.76 5.10
N LEU A 121 -2.97 7.03 5.11
CA LEU A 121 -2.12 7.02 3.93
C LEU A 121 -1.43 5.66 3.76
N GLY A 122 -1.66 5.01 2.63
CA GLY A 122 -0.86 3.87 2.20
C GLY A 122 0.24 4.28 1.22
N ILE A 123 1.37 3.58 1.25
CA ILE A 123 2.47 3.76 0.29
C ILE A 123 2.89 2.41 -0.31
N TYR A 124 3.71 2.48 -1.36
CA TYR A 124 4.24 1.33 -2.08
C TYR A 124 5.75 1.28 -2.00
N GLN A 125 6.29 0.07 -1.90
CA GLN A 125 7.67 -0.28 -2.19
C GLN A 125 7.78 -1.69 -2.79
N ASP A 126 9.00 -2.09 -3.11
CA ASP A 126 9.34 -3.41 -3.64
C ASP A 126 10.49 -4.03 -2.85
N VAL A 127 10.38 -5.33 -2.57
CA VAL A 127 11.41 -6.13 -1.89
C VAL A 127 12.72 -6.25 -2.66
N GLY A 128 12.67 -6.08 -3.98
CA GLY A 128 13.79 -6.19 -4.91
C GLY A 128 14.75 -5.02 -4.90
N LYS A 129 15.69 -5.04 -5.86
CA LYS A 129 16.60 -3.91 -6.12
C LYS A 129 15.91 -2.72 -6.77
N GLN A 130 14.83 -2.99 -7.49
CA GLN A 130 14.04 -2.00 -8.20
C GLN A 130 12.56 -2.36 -8.08
N THR A 131 11.70 -1.34 -8.09
CA THR A 131 10.26 -1.53 -8.26
C THR A 131 9.94 -2.14 -9.61
N CYS A 132 8.71 -2.63 -9.78
CA CYS A 132 8.26 -3.16 -11.07
C CYS A 132 8.36 -2.12 -12.21
N ALA A 133 8.20 -0.83 -11.92
CA ALA A 133 8.40 0.26 -12.88
C ALA A 133 9.85 0.78 -12.99
N GLY A 134 10.80 0.19 -12.27
CA GLY A 134 12.24 0.48 -12.39
C GLY A 134 12.77 1.58 -11.47
N TYR A 135 12.00 2.01 -10.45
CA TYR A 135 12.45 2.95 -9.43
C TYR A 135 13.29 2.24 -8.36
N PRO A 136 14.02 2.95 -7.47
CA PRO A 136 14.79 2.33 -6.39
C PRO A 136 13.92 1.38 -5.52
N GLY A 137 14.34 0.12 -5.39
CA GLY A 137 13.72 -0.86 -4.49
C GLY A 137 14.38 -0.88 -3.10
N SER A 138 13.84 -1.70 -2.20
CA SER A 138 14.24 -1.71 -0.78
C SER A 138 15.32 -2.73 -0.41
N LEU A 139 15.80 -3.57 -1.33
CA LEU A 139 16.87 -4.53 -1.02
C LEU A 139 18.11 -3.83 -0.45
N GLY A 140 18.50 -4.21 0.77
CA GLY A 140 19.64 -3.64 1.51
C GLY A 140 19.31 -2.39 2.33
N PHE A 141 18.05 -1.93 2.31
CA PHE A 141 17.59 -0.71 2.99
C PHE A 141 16.29 -0.92 3.78
N TYR A 142 15.88 -2.15 4.06
CA TYR A 142 14.56 -2.45 4.64
C TYR A 142 14.27 -1.68 5.94
N GLU A 143 15.21 -1.68 6.89
CA GLU A 143 15.07 -0.98 8.16
C GLU A 143 15.02 0.55 7.96
N LEU A 144 15.85 1.07 7.06
CA LEU A 144 15.89 2.50 6.74
C LEU A 144 14.58 2.95 6.08
N ASP A 145 14.06 2.16 5.15
CA ASP A 145 12.83 2.46 4.43
C ASP A 145 11.63 2.33 5.37
N ALA A 146 11.57 1.29 6.20
CA ALA A 146 10.54 1.15 7.23
C ALA A 146 10.52 2.34 8.20
N GLN A 147 11.69 2.77 8.70
CA GLN A 147 11.80 3.96 9.53
C GLN A 147 11.38 5.22 8.76
N THR A 148 11.74 5.32 7.47
CA THR A 148 11.36 6.45 6.62
C THR A 148 9.84 6.58 6.49
N PHE A 149 9.13 5.47 6.31
CA PHE A 149 7.66 5.46 6.25
C PHE A 149 7.02 5.81 7.59
N ALA A 150 7.56 5.28 8.70
CA ALA A 150 7.12 5.64 10.03
C ALA A 150 7.32 7.14 10.33
N ASP A 151 8.48 7.70 9.96
CA ASP A 151 8.79 9.13 10.13
C ASP A 151 7.83 10.04 9.34
N TRP A 152 7.38 9.57 8.17
CA TRP A 152 6.43 10.29 7.33
C TRP A 152 4.97 10.12 7.77
N GLY A 153 4.66 9.18 8.67
CA GLY A 153 3.29 8.91 9.11
C GLY A 153 2.49 8.05 8.13
N VAL A 154 3.13 7.09 7.48
CA VAL A 154 2.44 6.09 6.64
C VAL A 154 1.71 5.07 7.53
N ASP A 155 0.52 4.66 7.10
CA ASP A 155 -0.38 3.76 7.84
C ASP A 155 -0.57 2.38 7.19
N LEU A 156 -0.03 2.19 5.98
CA LEU A 156 -0.12 0.94 5.23
C LEU A 156 1.03 0.87 4.22
N LEU A 157 1.70 -0.28 4.13
CA LEU A 157 2.68 -0.56 3.09
C LEU A 157 2.19 -1.67 2.15
N LYS A 158 2.08 -1.37 0.85
CA LYS A 158 2.06 -2.39 -0.20
C LYS A 158 3.51 -2.69 -0.56
N PHE A 159 3.91 -3.97 -0.48
CA PHE A 159 5.27 -4.39 -0.78
C PHE A 159 5.27 -5.43 -1.89
N ASP A 160 5.76 -5.04 -3.05
CA ASP A 160 5.76 -5.85 -4.26
C ASP A 160 6.97 -6.79 -4.32
N GLY A 161 6.97 -7.64 -5.34
CA GLY A 161 7.91 -8.74 -5.49
C GLY A 161 8.64 -8.76 -6.83
N CYS A 162 8.95 -7.63 -7.44
CA CYS A 162 9.76 -7.58 -8.65
C CYS A 162 11.27 -7.60 -8.31
N ASN A 163 12.12 -7.90 -9.29
CA ASN A 163 13.58 -7.75 -9.19
C ASN A 163 14.25 -8.33 -7.91
N TYR A 164 13.72 -9.44 -7.39
CA TYR A 164 14.31 -10.19 -6.27
C TYR A 164 15.27 -11.27 -6.78
N GLU A 165 16.25 -11.64 -5.96
CA GLU A 165 17.29 -12.62 -6.32
C GLU A 165 16.96 -14.05 -5.88
N SER A 166 16.22 -14.21 -4.78
CA SER A 166 15.84 -15.51 -4.23
C SER A 166 14.52 -15.48 -3.46
N LEU A 167 13.90 -16.65 -3.28
CA LEU A 167 12.70 -16.76 -2.43
C LEU A 167 12.98 -16.40 -0.96
N GLU A 168 14.21 -16.61 -0.47
CA GLU A 168 14.62 -16.16 0.86
C GLU A 168 14.55 -14.64 0.98
N GLN A 169 14.92 -13.89 -0.06
CA GLN A 169 14.78 -12.43 -0.06
C GLN A 169 13.30 -12.00 0.05
N LEU A 170 12.39 -12.71 -0.63
CA LEU A 170 10.94 -12.46 -0.50
C LEU A 170 10.45 -12.75 0.93
N GLU A 171 11.05 -13.71 1.62
CA GLU A 171 10.72 -14.03 3.01
C GLU A 171 11.26 -12.98 3.97
N ASP A 172 12.49 -12.53 3.79
CA ASP A 172 13.10 -11.49 4.64
C ASP A 172 12.33 -10.17 4.54
N GLY A 173 11.95 -9.77 3.32
CA GLY A 173 11.13 -8.58 3.10
C GLY A 173 9.84 -8.55 3.93
N LYS A 174 9.21 -9.71 4.16
CA LYS A 174 7.97 -9.81 4.96
C LYS A 174 8.16 -9.36 6.41
N ASN A 175 9.37 -9.41 6.94
CA ASN A 175 9.65 -8.95 8.30
C ASN A 175 9.49 -7.42 8.44
N TYR A 176 9.51 -6.69 7.32
CA TYR A 176 9.47 -5.24 7.26
C TYR A 176 8.17 -4.68 6.65
N THR A 177 7.28 -5.54 6.15
CA THR A 177 5.96 -5.15 5.59
C THR A 177 4.90 -4.84 6.64
N LEU A 178 5.31 -4.54 7.87
CA LEU A 178 4.47 -4.70 9.07
C LEU A 178 4.19 -3.39 9.80
N LEU A 179 4.01 -2.32 9.03
CA LEU A 179 3.34 -1.08 9.49
C LEU A 179 1.83 -1.20 9.25
#